data_AF-B2JV73-F1
#
_entry.id   AF-B2JV73-F1
#
_cell.length_a   1.000
_cell.length_b   1.000
_cell.length_c   1.000
_cell.angle_alpha   90.00
_cell.angle_beta   90.00
_cell.angle_gamma   90.00
#
_symmetry.space_group_name_H-M   'P 1'
#
loop_
_entity.id
_entity.type
_entity.pdbx_description
1 polymer ?
#
loop_
_entity_poly.entity_id
_entity_poly.type
_entity_poly.pdbx_seq_one_letter_code
_entity_poly.pdbx_strand_id
1 'polypeptide(L)'
;MPVMKMETPADVATLRSASLADVELEHLERMVQYVVRRTESDDVSKLDYEYWGKRLRKLAQTYDLVTTQRQRVIALLDLLEREAVYQARRTVAV
;
A
#
# COMPACT_ATOMS: atom_id res chain seq x y z
N MET A 1 -25.95 -44.05 3.45
CA MET A 1 -25.10 -43.04 4.10
C MET A 1 -24.63 -42.06 3.02
N PRO A 2 -25.19 -40.84 2.91
CA PRO A 2 -24.68 -39.88 1.94
C PRO A 2 -23.40 -39.24 2.48
N VAL A 3 -22.32 -39.37 1.71
CA VAL A 3 -21.04 -38.71 1.97
C VAL A 3 -21.28 -37.21 1.80
N MET A 4 -21.09 -36.43 2.88
CA MET A 4 -21.12 -34.97 2.82
C MET A 4 -20.09 -34.53 1.78
N LYS A 5 -20.59 -33.90 0.72
CA LYS A 5 -19.80 -33.17 -0.25
C LYS A 5 -19.11 -32.05 0.53
N MET A 6 -17.82 -32.25 0.84
CA MET A 6 -16.99 -31.17 1.35
C MET A 6 -16.93 -30.13 0.23
N GLU A 7 -17.74 -29.10 0.38
CA GLU A 7 -17.62 -27.88 -0.39
C GLU A 7 -16.26 -27.30 -0.01
N THR A 8 -15.27 -27.58 -0.86
CA THR A 8 -13.97 -26.93 -0.80
C THR A 8 -14.23 -25.42 -0.78
N PRO A 9 -13.67 -24.66 0.18
CA PRO A 9 -13.76 -23.20 0.16
C PRO A 9 -12.89 -22.70 -1.00
N ALA A 10 -13.46 -22.77 -2.20
CA ALA A 10 -12.92 -22.21 -3.42
C ALA A 10 -13.18 -20.71 -3.41
N ASP A 11 -12.49 -19.97 -2.54
CA ASP A 11 -12.26 -18.53 -2.77
C ASP A 11 -11.13 -17.89 -1.92
N VAL A 12 -10.15 -18.67 -1.47
CA VAL A 12 -8.82 -18.09 -1.21
C VAL A 12 -8.10 -18.09 -2.55
N ALA A 13 -8.37 -17.05 -3.35
CA ALA A 13 -7.53 -16.71 -4.49
C ALA A 13 -6.07 -16.91 -4.07
N THR A 14 -5.28 -17.62 -4.87
CA THR A 14 -3.89 -17.99 -4.59
C THR A 14 -3.01 -16.75 -4.37
N LEU A 15 -3.08 -16.19 -3.17
CA LEU A 15 -2.32 -15.03 -2.77
C LEU A 15 -0.84 -15.41 -2.76
N ARG A 16 0.01 -14.51 -3.25
CA ARG A 16 1.45 -14.72 -3.29
C ARG A 16 2.02 -14.72 -1.87
N SER A 17 3.18 -15.38 -1.70
CA SER A 17 3.78 -15.61 -0.39
C SER A 17 4.07 -14.30 0.37
N ALA A 18 3.90 -14.33 1.69
CA ALA A 18 4.23 -13.23 2.59
C ALA A 18 5.70 -12.79 2.47
N SER A 19 6.63 -13.73 2.23
CA SER A 19 8.06 -13.41 2.05
C SER A 19 8.31 -12.49 0.86
N LEU A 20 7.58 -12.70 -0.24
CA LEU A 20 7.70 -11.87 -1.44
C LEU A 20 7.01 -10.52 -1.26
N ALA A 21 5.93 -10.50 -0.47
CA ALA A 21 5.27 -9.27 -0.05
C ALA A 21 6.21 -8.37 0.75
N ASP A 22 7.06 -8.94 1.61
CA ASP A 22 7.95 -8.17 2.49
C ASP A 22 8.98 -7.35 1.69
N VAL A 23 9.59 -7.97 0.68
CA VAL A 23 10.57 -7.32 -0.21
C VAL A 23 9.92 -6.20 -1.01
N GLU A 24 8.72 -6.44 -1.55
CA GLU A 24 7.95 -5.43 -2.28
C GLU A 24 7.53 -4.27 -1.35
N LEU A 25 7.12 -4.57 -0.12
CA LEU A 25 6.79 -3.57 0.89
C LEU A 25 8.00 -2.72 1.25
N GLU A 26 9.16 -3.32 1.48
CA GLU A 26 10.39 -2.61 1.82
C GLU A 26 10.83 -1.67 0.69
N HIS A 27 10.69 -2.11 -0.56
CA HIS A 27 10.95 -1.27 -1.72
C HIS A 27 9.98 -0.08 -1.80
N LEU A 28 8.67 -0.34 -1.62
CA LEU A 28 7.65 0.71 -1.63
C LEU A 28 7.83 1.72 -0.50
N GLU A 29 8.20 1.27 0.70
CA GLU A 29 8.49 2.15 1.83
C GLU A 29 9.61 3.12 1.52
N ARG A 30 10.74 2.62 0.99
CA ARG A 30 11.86 3.47 0.60
C ARG A 30 11.47 4.45 -0.50
N MET A 31 10.68 4.02 -1.47
CA MET A 31 10.19 4.90 -2.53
C MET A 31 9.29 6.01 -2.01
N VAL A 32 8.31 5.68 -1.16
CA VAL A 32 7.42 6.68 -0.55
C VAL A 32 8.23 7.67 0.28
N GLN A 33 9.15 7.19 1.13
CA GLN A 33 10.00 8.06 1.95
C GLN A 33 10.90 8.97 1.09
N TYR A 34 11.49 8.44 0.02
CA TYR A 34 12.34 9.21 -0.88
C TYR A 34 11.58 10.34 -1.55
N VAL A 35 10.38 10.06 -2.06
CA VAL A 35 9.61 11.08 -2.77
C VAL A 35 9.02 12.11 -1.80
N VAL A 36 8.53 11.69 -0.62
CA VAL A 36 8.07 12.63 0.42
C VAL A 36 9.17 13.63 0.77
N ARG A 37 10.40 13.16 1.03
CA ARG A 37 11.56 14.04 1.30
C ARG A 37 11.90 14.97 0.14
N ARG A 38 11.71 14.53 -1.11
CA ARG A 38 11.97 15.36 -2.29
C ARG A 38 10.89 16.40 -2.54
N THR A 39 9.63 16.09 -2.28
CA THR A 39 8.52 17.05 -2.38
C THR A 39 8.67 18.20 -1.38
N GLU A 40 9.36 17.99 -0.25
CA GLU A 40 9.71 19.08 0.67
C GLU A 40 10.78 20.04 0.10
N SER A 41 11.69 19.53 -0.74
CA SER A 41 12.84 20.30 -1.26
C SER A 41 12.66 20.88 -2.66
N ASP A 42 11.85 20.25 -3.51
CA ASP A 42 11.64 20.63 -4.91
C ASP A 42 10.14 20.62 -5.26
N ASP A 43 9.67 21.70 -5.89
CA ASP A 43 8.29 21.86 -6.39
C ASP A 43 8.00 20.94 -7.61
N VAL A 44 8.99 20.15 -8.04
CA VAL A 44 9.02 19.49 -9.36
C VAL A 44 8.46 18.07 -9.34
N SER A 45 8.27 17.45 -8.16
CA SER A 45 7.63 16.14 -8.08
C SER A 45 6.52 16.15 -7.05
N LYS A 46 5.32 16.55 -7.48
CA LYS A 46 4.08 16.19 -6.80
C LYS A 46 4.02 14.66 -6.79
N LEU A 47 4.22 14.06 -5.62
CA LEU A 47 3.94 12.65 -5.41
C LEU A 47 2.51 12.40 -5.90
N ASP A 48 2.32 11.49 -6.86
CA ASP A 48 0.96 11.07 -7.22
C ASP A 48 0.42 10.17 -6.10
N TYR A 49 -0.11 10.82 -5.06
CA TYR A 49 -0.63 10.18 -3.86
C TYR A 49 -1.69 9.12 -4.19
N GLU A 50 -2.50 9.36 -5.23
CA GLU A 50 -3.54 8.43 -5.66
C GLU A 50 -2.93 7.18 -6.31
N TYR A 51 -1.93 7.34 -7.17
CA TYR A 51 -1.19 6.24 -7.78
C TYR A 51 -0.54 5.34 -6.71
N TRP A 52 0.16 5.92 -5.75
CA TRP A 52 0.82 5.15 -4.68
C TRP A 52 -0.19 4.46 -3.77
N GLY A 53 -1.30 5.12 -3.45
CA GLY A 53 -2.41 4.52 -2.71
C GLY A 53 -3.02 3.32 -3.44
N LYS A 54 -3.24 3.42 -4.76
CA LYS A 54 -3.72 2.29 -5.58
C LYS A 54 -2.72 1.14 -5.58
N ARG A 55 -1.43 1.44 -5.67
CA ARG A 55 -0.36 0.42 -5.68
C ARG A 55 -0.29 -0.36 -4.36
N LEU A 56 -0.37 0.33 -3.22
CA LEU A 56 -0.38 -0.29 -1.89
C LEU A 56 -1.63 -1.16 -1.66
N ARG A 57 -2.81 -0.68 -2.07
CA ARG A 57 -4.04 -1.48 -2.00
C ARG A 57 -3.96 -2.73 -2.88
N LYS A 58 -3.40 -2.60 -4.08
CA LYS A 58 -3.18 -3.74 -4.98
C LYS A 58 -2.20 -4.76 -4.39
N LEU A 59 -1.14 -4.31 -3.71
CA LEU A 59 -0.23 -5.20 -2.99
C LEU A 59 -1.00 -6.00 -1.92
N ALA A 60 -1.80 -5.33 -1.09
CA ALA A 60 -2.59 -5.99 -0.05
C ALA A 60 -3.62 -7.01 -0.61
N GLN A 61 -4.08 -6.82 -1.84
CA GLN A 61 -4.97 -7.76 -2.54
C GLN A 61 -4.23 -8.90 -3.25
N THR A 62 -2.92 -8.75 -3.50
CA THR A 62 -2.13 -9.73 -4.28
C THR A 62 -1.39 -10.73 -3.39
N TYR A 63 -1.07 -10.34 -2.16
CA TYR A 63 -0.23 -11.12 -1.24
C TYR A 63 -0.99 -11.54 0.03
N ASP A 64 -0.61 -12.69 0.58
CA ASP A 64 -1.15 -13.15 1.87
C ASP A 64 -0.38 -12.46 3.00
N LEU A 65 -0.75 -11.21 3.25
CA LEU A 65 -0.06 -10.37 4.21
C LEU A 65 -0.25 -10.88 5.63
N VAL A 66 0.87 -11.06 6.35
CA VAL A 66 0.84 -11.26 7.80
C VAL A 66 0.49 -9.96 8.52
N THR A 67 0.08 -10.06 9.79
CA THR A 67 -0.39 -8.91 10.59
C THR A 67 0.56 -7.72 10.57
N THR A 68 1.87 -7.96 10.70
CA THR A 68 2.90 -6.91 10.68
C THR A 68 2.98 -6.22 9.32
N GLN A 69 2.86 -6.97 8.21
CA GLN A 69 2.84 -6.41 6.86
C GLN A 69 1.59 -5.59 6.59
N ARG A 70 0.42 -6.04 7.07
CA ARG A 70 -0.82 -5.26 6.98
C ARG A 70 -0.71 -3.94 7.74
N GLN A 71 -0.14 -3.96 8.95
CA GLN A 71 0.11 -2.73 9.72
C GLN A 71 1.02 -1.76 8.97
N ARG A 72 2.08 -2.25 8.33
CA ARG A 72 2.96 -1.43 7.48
C ARG A 72 2.22 -0.80 6.31
N VAL A 73 1.41 -1.57 5.58
CA VAL A 73 0.56 -1.04 4.49
C VAL A 73 -0.38 0.05 4.98
N ILE A 74 -1.05 -0.15 6.12
CA ILE A 74 -1.95 0.85 6.71
C ILE A 74 -1.18 2.13 7.05
N ALA A 75 -0.04 2.01 7.71
CA ALA A 75 0.78 3.17 8.08
C ALA A 75 1.26 3.97 6.84
N LEU A 76 1.58 3.30 5.74
CA LEU A 76 1.95 3.96 4.49
C LEU A 76 0.76 4.66 3.83
N LEU A 77 -0.42 4.05 3.84
CA LEU A 77 -1.64 4.67 3.32
C LEU A 77 -1.99 5.93 4.11
N ASP A 78 -1.93 5.86 5.45
CA ASP A 78 -2.16 6.99 6.33
C ASP A 78 -1.16 8.14 6.08
N LEU A 79 0.12 7.80 5.87
CA LEU A 79 1.15 8.79 5.53
C LEU A 79 0.82 9.50 4.21
N LEU A 80 0.50 8.74 3.16
CA LEU A 80 0.16 9.31 1.85
C LEU A 80 -1.06 10.23 1.93
N GLU A 81 -2.09 9.86 2.71
CA GLU A 81 -3.28 10.69 2.89
C GLU A 81 -2.95 12.00 3.61
N ARG A 82 -2.16 11.94 4.68
CA ARG A 82 -1.72 13.15 5.41
C ARG A 82 -0.92 14.10 4.54
N GLU A 83 0.01 13.56 3.75
CA GLU A 83 0.82 14.35 2.83
C GLU A 83 -0.01 14.97 1.70
N ALA A 84 -0.97 14.23 1.14
CA ALA A 84 -1.89 14.76 0.13
C ALA A 84 -2.69 15.96 0.67
N VAL A 85 -3.20 15.86 1.91
CA VAL A 85 -3.93 16.96 2.57
C VAL A 85 -3.00 18.13 2.86
N TYR A 86 -1.77 17.87 3.32
CA TYR A 86 -0.78 18.92 3.60
C TYR A 86 -0.42 19.70 2.33
N GLN A 87 -0.15 19.02 1.22
CA GLN A 87 0.15 19.67 -0.05
C GLN A 87 -1.05 20.44 -0.61
N ALA A 88 -2.26 19.88 -0.54
CA ALA A 88 -3.46 20.58 -0.98
C ALA A 88 -3.64 21.92 -0.23
N ARG A 89 -3.42 21.93 1.09
CA ARG A 89 -3.46 23.16 1.90
C ARG A 89 -2.37 24.16 1.52
N ARG A 90 -1.15 23.71 1.23
CA ARG A 90 -0.06 24.58 0.75
C ARG A 90 -0.39 25.24 -0.58
N THR A 91 -0.98 24.50 -1.52
CA THR A 91 -1.32 25.06 -2.84
C THR A 91 -2.46 26.08 -2.81
N VAL A 92 -3.35 26.03 -1.80
CA VAL A 92 -4.48 26.97 -1.65
C VAL A 92 -4.06 28.25 -0.90
N ALA A 93 -2.93 28.23 -0.20
CA ALA A 93 -2.40 29.37 0.56
C ALA A 93 -1.47 30.28 -0.28
N VAL A 94 -1.34 30.02 -1.58
CA VAL A 94 -0.60 30.82 -2.58
C VAL A 94 -1.60 31.55 -3.46
#